data_AF-A0A497LMA5-F1
#
_entry.id   AF-A0A497LMA5-F1
#
_cell.length_a   1.000
_cell.length_b   1.000
_cell.length_c   1.000
_cell.angle_alpha   90.00
_cell.angle_beta   90.00
_cell.angle_gamma   90.00
#
_symmetry.space_group_name_H-M   'P 1'
#
loop_
_entity.id
_entity.type
_entity.pdbx_description
1 polymer ?
#
loop_
_entity_poly.entity_id
_entity_poly.type
_entity_poly.pdbx_seq_one_letter_code
_entity_poly.pdbx_strand_id
1 'polypeptide(L)'
;MSLTLRDAQHLCWKNFRKINDKLDPVRGKKWTPFVMVTDLLEEAGEVASVVKGLEGFKPPEKPKTREMLATELSDLLYMVFVLAEHYGINLEEAFLQTVNDYVLRFIR
;
A
#
# COMPACT_ATOMS: atom_id res chain seq x y z
N MET A 1 -8.43 17.21 15.19
CA MET A 1 -9.24 16.24 14.44
C MET A 1 -8.38 15.02 14.20
N SER A 2 -8.84 13.83 14.56
CA SER A 2 -8.19 12.57 14.19
C SER A 2 -8.39 12.34 12.69
N LEU A 3 -7.32 11.99 11.97
CA LEU A 3 -7.38 11.58 10.57
C LEU A 3 -8.03 10.19 10.50
N THR A 4 -9.05 10.01 9.64
CA THR A 4 -9.61 8.68 9.36
C THR A 4 -8.75 7.92 8.33
N LEU A 5 -8.94 6.60 8.21
CA LEU A 5 -8.29 5.80 7.16
C LEU A 5 -8.76 6.26 5.79
N ARG A 6 -10.04 6.63 5.67
CA ARG A 6 -10.61 7.23 4.47
C ARG A 6 -9.94 8.56 4.10
N ASP A 7 -9.68 9.43 5.08
CA ASP A 7 -8.97 10.69 4.83
C ASP A 7 -7.53 10.45 4.34
N ALA A 8 -6.84 9.46 4.92
CA ALA A 8 -5.52 9.05 4.47
C ALA A 8 -5.56 8.53 3.03
N GLN A 9 -6.53 7.67 2.70
CA GLN A 9 -6.75 7.16 1.35
C GLN A 9 -6.94 8.30 0.33
N HIS A 10 -7.82 9.27 0.62
CA HIS A 10 -8.03 10.45 -0.23
C HIS A 10 -6.76 11.29 -0.42
N LEU A 11 -5.99 11.47 0.66
CA LEU A 11 -4.73 12.20 0.61
C LEU A 11 -3.70 11.51 -0.30
N CYS A 12 -3.60 10.18 -0.21
CA CYS A 12 -2.73 9.37 -1.07
C CYS A 12 -3.09 9.55 -2.54
N TRP A 13 -4.38 9.44 -2.88
CA TRP A 13 -4.86 9.64 -4.24
C TRP A 13 -4.63 11.06 -4.77
N LYS A 14 -4.89 12.08 -3.96
CA LYS A 14 -4.61 13.48 -4.31
C LYS A 14 -3.13 13.68 -4.65
N ASN A 15 -2.22 13.12 -3.84
CA ASN A 15 -0.79 13.19 -4.09
C ASN A 15 -0.39 12.40 -5.34
N PHE A 16 -0.92 11.18 -5.51
CA PHE A 16 -0.69 10.33 -6.67
C PHE A 16 -1.06 11.05 -7.97
N ARG A 17 -2.25 11.67 -8.02
CA ARG A 17 -2.71 12.47 -9.15
C ARG A 17 -1.81 13.66 -9.41
N LYS A 18 -1.45 14.42 -8.37
CA LYS A 18 -0.56 15.59 -8.49
C LYS A 18 0.81 15.23 -9.08
N ILE A 19 1.36 14.06 -8.72
CA ILE A 19 2.63 13.56 -9.25
C ILE A 19 2.45 13.14 -10.71
N ASN A 20 1.47 12.28 -10.99
CA ASN A 20 1.31 11.69 -12.32
C ASN A 20 0.77 12.66 -13.36
N ASP A 21 -0.03 13.66 -12.98
CA ASP A 21 -0.44 14.74 -13.89
C ASP A 21 0.79 15.53 -14.43
N LYS A 22 1.90 15.56 -13.67
CA LYS A 22 3.17 16.16 -14.11
C LYS A 22 4.07 15.18 -14.87
N LEU A 23 4.11 13.91 -14.44
CA LEU A 23 5.04 12.91 -15.00
C LEU A 23 4.50 12.22 -16.25
N ASP A 24 3.18 12.06 -16.40
CA ASP A 24 2.58 11.36 -17.53
C ASP A 24 2.92 11.99 -18.90
N PRO A 25 2.93 13.33 -19.07
CA PRO A 25 3.35 13.95 -20.33
C PRO A 25 4.82 13.69 -20.66
N VAL A 26 5.68 13.64 -19.64
CA VAL A 26 7.14 13.43 -19.80
C VAL A 26 7.45 11.95 -20.07
N ARG A 27 6.77 11.04 -19.37
CA ARG A 27 6.93 9.59 -19.50
C ARG A 27 6.27 9.05 -20.78
N GLY A 28 5.31 9.78 -21.35
CA GLY A 28 4.54 9.34 -22.52
C GLY A 28 3.62 8.15 -22.25
N LYS A 29 3.46 7.76 -20.98
CA LYS A 29 2.64 6.64 -20.52
C LYS A 29 1.96 7.04 -19.21
N LYS A 30 0.69 6.63 -19.07
CA LYS A 30 -0.10 6.83 -17.85
C LYS A 30 0.07 5.66 -16.90
N TRP A 31 -0.18 5.92 -15.62
CA TRP A 31 -0.44 4.83 -14.67
C TRP A 31 -1.78 4.20 -14.98
N THR A 32 -1.74 3.00 -15.56
CA THR A 32 -2.92 2.17 -15.76
C THR A 32 -3.15 1.28 -14.53
N PRO A 33 -4.34 0.69 -14.36
CA PRO A 33 -4.57 -0.29 -13.30
C PRO A 33 -3.58 -1.44 -13.30
N PHE A 34 -3.13 -1.87 -14.48
CA PHE A 34 -2.09 -2.88 -14.61
C PHE A 34 -0.79 -2.42 -13.92
N VAL A 35 -0.34 -1.18 -14.19
CA VAL A 35 0.86 -0.62 -13.55
C VAL A 35 0.66 -0.48 -12.03
N MET A 36 -0.55 -0.09 -11.60
CA MET A 36 -0.90 -0.02 -10.16
C MET A 36 -0.73 -1.35 -9.45
N VAL A 37 -1.20 -2.44 -10.07
CA VAL A 37 -1.09 -3.79 -9.48
C VAL A 37 0.34 -4.31 -9.54
N THR A 38 1.10 -4.03 -10.61
CA THR A 38 2.51 -4.47 -10.67
C THR A 38 3.36 -3.79 -9.61
N ASP A 39 3.11 -2.50 -9.35
CA ASP A 39 3.81 -1.75 -8.32
C ASP A 39 3.41 -2.22 -6.91
N LEU A 40 2.12 -2.49 -6.67
CA LEU A 40 1.66 -3.16 -5.44
C LEU A 40 2.41 -4.49 -5.18
N LEU A 41 2.68 -5.28 -6.23
CA LEU A 41 3.43 -6.53 -6.11
C LEU A 41 4.92 -6.30 -5.86
N GLU A 42 5.49 -5.23 -6.42
CA GLU A 42 6.87 -4.80 -6.15
C GLU A 42 7.02 -4.47 -4.67
N GLU A 43 6.16 -3.61 -4.11
CA GLU A 43 6.15 -3.25 -2.69
C GLU A 43 5.97 -4.47 -1.77
N ALA A 44 5.08 -5.41 -2.14
CA ALA A 44 4.92 -6.66 -1.41
C ALA A 44 6.20 -7.52 -1.42
N GLY A 45 6.95 -7.50 -2.52
CA GLY A 45 8.26 -8.13 -2.64
C GLY A 45 9.31 -7.46 -1.75
N GLU A 46 9.28 -6.13 -1.63
CA GLU A 46 10.17 -5.36 -0.76
C GLU A 46 9.91 -5.68 0.72
N VAL A 47 8.64 -5.69 1.15
CA VAL A 47 8.22 -6.16 2.47
C VAL A 47 8.79 -7.56 2.74
N ALA A 48 8.59 -8.51 1.82
CA ALA A 48 9.10 -9.87 1.97
C ALA A 48 10.63 -9.93 2.07
N SER A 49 11.34 -9.08 1.32
CA SER A 49 12.80 -8.96 1.35
C SER A 49 13.30 -8.44 2.71
N VAL A 50 12.64 -7.43 3.28
CA VAL A 50 12.97 -6.89 4.61
C VAL A 50 12.70 -7.92 5.70
N VAL A 51 11.54 -8.58 5.69
CA VAL A 51 11.20 -9.63 6.66
C VAL A 51 12.22 -10.77 6.61
N LYS A 52 12.58 -11.27 5.42
CA LYS A 52 13.61 -12.32 5.29
C LYS A 52 14.96 -11.91 5.89
N GLY A 53 15.33 -10.63 5.76
CA GLY A 53 16.55 -10.11 6.36
C GLY A 53 16.46 -9.98 7.88
N LEU A 54 15.32 -9.53 8.41
CA LEU A 54 15.06 -9.47 9.86
C LEU A 54 15.08 -10.85 10.53
N GLU A 55 14.55 -11.85 9.83
CA GLU A 55 14.46 -13.24 10.29
C GLU A 55 15.74 -14.06 10.01
N GLY A 56 16.78 -13.45 9.41
CA GLY A 56 18.08 -14.10 9.18
C GLY A 56 18.12 -15.11 8.02
N PHE A 57 17.08 -15.18 7.18
CA PHE A 57 17.02 -16.06 6.01
C PHE A 57 17.76 -15.52 4.77
N LYS A 58 18.30 -14.30 4.85
CA LYS A 58 19.16 -13.72 3.82
C LYS A 58 20.39 -13.11 4.50
N PRO A 59 21.63 -13.46 4.10
CA PRO A 59 22.81 -12.80 4.64
C PRO A 59 22.74 -11.32 4.25
N PRO A 60 22.74 -10.39 5.21
CA PRO A 60 22.69 -8.99 4.90
C PRO A 60 24.05 -8.55 4.32
N GLU A 61 24.05 -7.94 3.14
CA GLU A 61 25.12 -6.96 2.84
C GLU A 61 25.04 -5.77 3.82
N LYS A 62 23.82 -5.47 4.33
CA LYS A 62 23.51 -4.49 5.39
C LYS A 62 22.36 -4.97 6.28
N PRO A 63 22.40 -4.76 7.61
CA PRO A 63 21.32 -5.17 8.51
C PRO A 63 19.98 -4.56 8.10
N LYS A 64 18.93 -5.38 8.04
CA LYS A 64 17.55 -4.89 7.89
C LYS A 64 17.02 -4.42 9.25
N THR A 65 16.17 -3.40 9.26
CA THR A 65 15.62 -2.82 10.50
C THR A 65 14.10 -2.74 10.47
N ARG A 66 13.49 -2.49 11.64
CA ARG A 66 12.03 -2.32 11.76
C ARG A 66 11.55 -1.05 11.09
N GLU A 67 12.39 -0.02 11.04
CA GLU A 67 12.11 1.23 10.34
C GLU A 67 12.00 0.98 8.84
N MET A 68 12.88 0.16 8.27
CA MET A 68 12.75 -0.27 6.87
C MET A 68 11.44 -1.01 6.63
N LEU A 69 11.06 -1.93 7.53
CA LEU A 69 9.79 -2.64 7.40
C LEU A 69 8.59 -1.70 7.47
N ALA A 70 8.65 -0.69 8.35
CA ALA A 70 7.61 0.34 8.44
C ALA A 70 7.50 1.16 7.14
N THR A 71 8.61 1.46 6.49
CA THR A 71 8.63 2.09 5.16
C THR A 71 7.96 1.20 4.12
N GLU A 72 8.41 -0.04 3.91
CA GLU A 72 7.85 -0.87 2.83
C GLU A 72 6.36 -1.21 3.07
N LEU A 73 5.95 -1.37 4.34
CA LEU A 73 4.53 -1.55 4.67
C LEU A 73 3.70 -0.29 4.36
N SER A 74 4.30 0.89 4.51
CA SER A 74 3.65 2.16 4.21
C SER A 74 3.53 2.38 2.70
N ASP A 75 4.55 2.00 1.92
CA ASP A 75 4.54 2.08 0.45
C ASP A 75 3.55 1.06 -0.14
N LEU A 76 3.51 -0.16 0.41
CA LEU A 76 2.46 -1.14 0.08
C LEU A 76 1.06 -0.60 0.37
N LEU A 77 0.84 -0.02 1.56
CA LEU A 77 -0.46 0.55 1.93
C LEU A 77 -0.84 1.74 1.04
N TYR A 78 0.13 2.58 0.67
CA TYR A 78 -0.07 3.68 -0.27
C TYR A 78 -0.64 3.16 -1.60
N MET A 79 -0.05 2.09 -2.14
CA MET A 79 -0.52 1.50 -3.39
C MET A 79 -1.89 0.83 -3.27
N VAL A 80 -2.22 0.22 -2.12
CA VAL A 80 -3.59 -0.24 -1.84
C VAL A 80 -4.59 0.91 -1.88
N PHE A 81 -4.28 2.04 -1.25
CA PHE A 81 -5.16 3.22 -1.26
C PHE A 81 -5.34 3.82 -2.65
N VAL A 82 -4.25 3.93 -3.43
CA VAL A 82 -4.31 4.41 -4.81
C VAL A 82 -5.22 3.52 -5.66
N LEU A 83 -5.11 2.20 -5.51
CA LEU A 83 -5.94 1.25 -6.23
C LEU A 83 -7.41 1.33 -5.79
N ALA A 84 -7.67 1.43 -4.49
CA ALA A 84 -9.03 1.56 -3.95
C ALA A 84 -9.72 2.83 -4.49
N GLU A 85 -9.04 3.98 -4.46
CA GLU A 85 -9.56 5.23 -5.01
C GLU A 85 -9.77 5.17 -6.53
N HIS A 86 -8.86 4.52 -7.26
CA HIS A 86 -9.01 4.34 -8.70
C HIS A 86 -10.34 3.65 -9.06
N TYR A 87 -10.78 2.70 -8.23
CA TYR A 87 -12.03 1.95 -8.42
C TYR A 87 -13.22 2.50 -7.61
N GLY A 88 -13.07 3.64 -6.91
CA GLY A 88 -14.15 4.24 -6.13
C GLY A 88 -14.56 3.43 -4.89
N ILE A 89 -13.62 2.67 -4.30
CA ILE A 89 -13.86 1.81 -3.15
C ILE A 89 -13.57 2.60 -1.87
N ASN A 90 -14.54 2.66 -0.95
CA ASN A 90 -14.28 3.12 0.41
C ASN A 90 -13.64 1.99 1.23
N LEU A 91 -12.31 1.97 1.32
CA LEU A 91 -11.60 0.87 1.95
C LEU A 91 -11.83 0.80 3.46
N GLU A 92 -12.05 1.94 4.12
CA GLU A 92 -12.33 1.97 5.56
C GLU A 92 -13.62 1.20 5.89
N GLU A 93 -14.71 1.49 5.18
CA GLU A 93 -15.99 0.78 5.36
C GLU A 93 -15.85 -0.72 5.04
N ALA A 94 -15.21 -1.05 3.91
CA ALA A 94 -15.01 -2.44 3.49
C ALA A 94 -14.12 -3.23 4.48
N PHE A 95 -13.09 -2.59 5.03
CA PHE A 95 -12.19 -3.18 6.00
C PHE A 95 -12.89 -3.41 7.35
N LEU A 96 -13.65 -2.42 7.84
CA LEU A 96 -14.41 -2.55 9.08
C LEU A 96 -15.43 -3.70 9.00
N GLN A 97 -16.14 -3.84 7.88
CA GLN A 97 -17.03 -4.97 7.64
C GLN A 97 -16.27 -6.29 7.73
N THR A 98 -15.14 -6.39 7.03
CA THR A 98 -14.29 -7.59 7.05
C THR A 98 -13.86 -7.96 8.46
N VAL A 99 -13.37 -7.00 9.25
CA VAL A 99 -12.91 -7.23 10.64
C VAL A 99 -14.04 -7.73 11.54
N ASN A 100 -15.24 -7.14 11.43
CA ASN A 100 -16.41 -7.60 12.19
C ASN A 100 -16.79 -9.04 11.82
N ASP A 101 -16.74 -9.37 10.53
CA ASP A 101 -17.03 -10.72 10.04
C ASP A 101 -15.99 -11.75 10.49
N TYR A 102 -14.72 -11.35 10.67
CA TYR A 102 -13.68 -12.21 11.23
C TYR A 102 -14.03 -12.67 12.66
N VAL A 103 -14.52 -11.77 13.52
CA VAL A 103 -14.91 -12.13 14.89
C VAL A 103 -16.03 -13.18 14.85
N LEU A 104 -17.07 -12.92 14.06
CA LEU A 104 -18.23 -13.83 13.92
C LEU A 104 -17.86 -15.19 13.31
N ARG A 105 -16.81 -15.22 12.46
CA ARG A 105 -16.34 -16.44 11.82
C ARG A 105 -15.64 -17.40 12.78
N PHE A 106 -14.94 -16.89 13.78
CA PHE A 106 -14.08 -17.71 14.67
C PHE A 106 -14.59 -17.81 16.11
N ILE A 107 -15.41 -16.86 16.57
CA ILE A 107 -16.03 -16.87 17.90
C ILE A 107 -17.53 -16.99 17.67
N ARG A 108 -18.04 -18.23 17.69
CA ARG A 108 -19.49 -18.49 17.79
C ARG A 108 -19.92 -18.50 19.24
#